data_AF-A0A2A2DZL9-F1
#
_entry.id   AF-A0A2A2DZL9-F1
#
_cell.length_a   1.000
_cell.length_b   1.000
_cell.length_c   1.000
_cell.angle_alpha   90.00
_cell.angle_beta   90.00
_cell.angle_gamma   90.00
#
_symmetry.space_group_name_H-M   'P 1'
#
loop_
_entity.id
_entity.type
_entity.pdbx_description
1 polymer ?
#
loop_
_entity_poly.entity_id
_entity_poly.type
_entity_poly.pdbx_seq_one_letter_code
_entity_poly.pdbx_strand_id
1 'polypeptide(L)'
;MHVFRHSQQNASTCRLFAALGATLALFAGQAVAGPCPYEFTLSGKTDQLWKNVTNTAWNNMLPPQWVDKGFHFYSQARSRGPANGINTPGDLELEIHKKVAEEPEGHPNRWQILLPILNSKGDNLRVVYDYDGGKTSKCELVTLSF
;
A
#
# COMPACT_ATOMS: atom_id res chain seq x y z
N MET A 1 -58.00 41.04 -11.19
CA MET A 1 -58.70 40.87 -9.90
C MET A 1 -58.74 39.39 -9.57
N HIS A 2 -58.40 39.07 -8.32
CA HIS A 2 -58.36 37.72 -7.73
C HIS A 2 -59.64 36.93 -7.97
N VAL A 3 -59.58 35.59 -7.91
CA VAL A 3 -60.13 34.79 -6.80
C VAL A 3 -59.91 33.29 -7.05
N PHE A 4 -59.23 32.67 -6.10
CA PHE A 4 -59.14 31.23 -5.85
C PHE A 4 -60.54 30.61 -5.65
N ARG A 5 -60.74 29.34 -6.07
CA ARG A 5 -61.67 28.48 -5.34
C ARG A 5 -61.23 27.02 -5.27
N HIS A 6 -61.39 26.54 -4.04
CA HIS A 6 -61.01 25.30 -3.40
C HIS A 6 -61.88 24.07 -3.81
N SER A 7 -61.24 22.90 -3.78
CA SER A 7 -61.60 21.71 -2.96
C SER A 7 -62.61 20.64 -3.43
N GLN A 8 -62.22 19.40 -3.07
CA GLN A 8 -62.89 18.09 -2.91
C GLN A 8 -63.10 17.21 -4.14
N GLN A 9 -62.42 16.05 -4.28
CA GLN A 9 -62.41 14.78 -3.51
C GLN A 9 -63.73 13.99 -3.56
N ASN A 10 -63.71 12.82 -4.24
CA ASN A 10 -64.24 11.53 -3.78
C ASN A 10 -63.90 10.44 -4.83
N ALA A 11 -62.95 9.57 -4.51
CA ALA A 11 -63.18 8.18 -4.11
C ALA A 11 -63.34 7.21 -5.29
N SER A 12 -62.31 6.38 -5.53
CA SER A 12 -62.46 4.91 -5.51
C SER A 12 -61.11 4.21 -5.68
N THR A 13 -60.75 3.52 -4.61
CA THR A 13 -59.67 2.54 -4.48
C THR A 13 -59.81 1.38 -5.45
N CYS A 14 -58.75 1.05 -6.19
CA CYS A 14 -58.40 -0.32 -6.51
C CYS A 14 -56.87 -0.47 -6.52
N ARG A 15 -56.36 -1.22 -5.54
CA ARG A 15 -54.94 -1.55 -5.40
C ARG A 15 -54.60 -2.69 -6.36
N LEU A 16 -53.51 -2.58 -7.12
CA LEU A 16 -52.71 -3.73 -7.55
C LEU A 16 -51.23 -3.39 -7.42
N PHE A 17 -50.51 -4.35 -6.85
CA PHE A 17 -49.13 -4.28 -6.40
C PHE A 17 -48.12 -4.57 -7.52
N ALA A 18 -46.92 -4.01 -7.32
CA ALA A 18 -45.58 -4.59 -7.54
C ALA A 18 -45.03 -4.81 -8.96
N ALA A 19 -43.89 -4.15 -9.24
CA ALA A 19 -42.57 -4.77 -9.47
C ALA A 19 -41.53 -3.63 -9.63
N LEU A 20 -40.75 -3.24 -8.61
CA LEU A 20 -39.42 -3.79 -8.28
C LEU A 20 -38.51 -4.03 -9.49
N GLY A 21 -37.48 -3.18 -9.61
CA GLY A 21 -36.39 -3.31 -10.57
C GLY A 21 -35.23 -2.36 -10.25
N ALA A 22 -34.89 -2.20 -8.97
CA ALA A 22 -33.65 -1.53 -8.58
C ALA A 22 -32.49 -2.50 -8.86
N THR A 23 -31.80 -2.32 -9.99
CA THR A 23 -30.49 -2.94 -10.22
C THR A 23 -29.47 -2.27 -9.31
N LEU A 24 -29.42 -2.70 -8.05
CA LEU A 24 -28.22 -2.54 -7.23
C LEU A 24 -27.15 -3.44 -7.84
N ALA A 25 -26.23 -2.84 -8.58
CA ALA A 25 -24.98 -3.51 -8.92
C ALA A 25 -24.26 -3.82 -7.60
N LEU A 26 -24.34 -5.08 -7.19
CA LEU A 26 -23.45 -5.69 -6.21
C LEU A 26 -22.04 -5.59 -6.77
N PHE A 27 -21.36 -4.46 -6.55
CA PHE A 27 -19.91 -4.49 -6.41
C PHE A 27 -19.65 -5.27 -5.14
N ALA A 28 -19.59 -6.60 -5.27
CA ALA A 28 -18.93 -7.44 -4.30
C ALA A 28 -17.47 -6.93 -4.24
N GLY A 29 -17.22 -6.01 -3.32
CA GLY A 29 -15.90 -5.48 -3.05
C GLY A 29 -15.02 -6.66 -2.70
N GLN A 30 -14.15 -7.06 -3.63
CA GLN A 30 -13.01 -7.87 -3.27
C GLN A 30 -12.25 -7.05 -2.23
N ALA A 31 -12.22 -7.55 -1.00
CA ALA A 31 -11.41 -6.94 0.04
C ALA A 31 -9.97 -6.99 -0.46
N VAL A 32 -9.46 -5.86 -0.95
CA VAL A 32 -8.05 -5.70 -1.24
C VAL A 32 -7.32 -5.92 0.08
N ALA A 33 -6.32 -6.80 0.08
CA ALA A 33 -5.48 -7.00 1.24
C ALA A 33 -4.94 -5.63 1.67
N GLY A 34 -5.02 -5.34 2.98
CA GLY A 34 -4.41 -4.14 3.56
C GLY A 34 -2.88 -4.16 3.44
N PRO A 35 -2.17 -3.14 3.97
CA PRO A 35 -0.71 -3.14 3.97
C PRO A 35 -0.18 -4.35 4.74
N CYS A 36 1.08 -4.70 4.46
CA CYS A 36 1.81 -5.73 5.20
C CYS A 36 1.69 -5.48 6.72
N PRO A 37 1.11 -6.42 7.50
CA PRO A 37 0.95 -6.21 8.94
C PRO A 37 2.23 -6.49 9.73
N TYR A 38 3.30 -6.94 9.06
CA TYR A 38 4.54 -7.36 9.69
C TYR A 38 5.56 -6.23 9.68
N GLU A 39 6.11 -5.93 10.85
CA GLU A 39 7.13 -4.90 11.02
C GLU A 39 8.39 -5.22 10.21
N PHE A 40 9.01 -4.18 9.65
CA PHE A 40 10.28 -4.26 8.94
C PHE A 40 11.43 -4.04 9.91
N THR A 41 11.69 -5.03 10.78
CA THR A 41 12.82 -4.97 11.71
C THR A 41 13.92 -5.92 11.27
N LEU A 42 15.06 -5.37 10.88
CA LEU A 42 16.22 -6.14 10.48
C LEU A 42 16.94 -6.71 11.71
N SER A 43 17.65 -7.81 11.49
CA SER A 43 18.44 -8.47 12.53
C SER A 43 19.89 -8.65 12.12
N GLY A 44 20.79 -8.86 13.09
CA GLY A 44 22.21 -9.05 12.81
C GLY A 44 22.96 -7.74 12.59
N LYS A 45 23.85 -7.70 11.58
CA LYS A 45 24.77 -6.57 11.35
C LYS A 45 24.19 -5.54 10.39
N THR A 46 23.33 -4.66 10.90
CA THR A 46 22.61 -3.68 10.09
C THR A 46 23.41 -2.41 9.81
N ASP A 47 24.45 -2.10 10.60
CA ASP A 47 25.28 -0.88 10.46
C ASP A 47 26.38 -0.98 9.38
N GLN A 48 26.37 -2.04 8.57
CA GLN A 48 27.38 -2.20 7.53
C GLN A 48 27.03 -1.38 6.30
N LEU A 49 28.01 -0.63 5.77
CA LEU A 49 27.84 0.08 4.50
C LEU A 49 27.37 -0.88 3.41
N TRP A 50 26.41 -0.46 2.59
CA TRP A 50 25.83 -1.28 1.52
C TRP A 50 26.87 -1.99 0.63
N LYS A 51 28.01 -1.36 0.36
CA LYS A 51 29.09 -1.95 -0.44
C LYS A 51 29.68 -3.24 0.15
N ASN A 52 29.56 -3.43 1.47
CA ASN A 52 30.08 -4.58 2.22
C ASN A 52 28.99 -5.62 2.55
N VAL A 53 27.72 -5.31 2.28
CA VAL A 53 26.62 -6.26 2.45
C VAL A 53 26.65 -7.24 1.28
N THR A 54 26.39 -8.52 1.55
CA THR A 54 26.23 -9.54 0.50
C THR A 54 24.76 -9.93 0.40
N ASN A 55 24.36 -10.56 -0.72
CA ASN A 55 22.98 -11.05 -0.88
C ASN A 55 22.57 -11.97 0.28
N THR A 56 23.46 -12.87 0.71
CA THR A 56 23.23 -13.77 1.85
C THR A 56 23.09 -12.99 3.15
N ALA A 57 23.94 -11.99 3.39
CA ALA A 57 23.86 -11.17 4.58
C ALA A 57 22.53 -10.41 4.63
N TRP A 58 22.12 -9.78 3.51
CA TRP A 58 20.84 -9.12 3.37
C TRP A 58 19.66 -10.06 3.64
N ASN A 59 19.63 -11.23 2.99
CA ASN A 59 18.56 -12.21 3.18
C ASN A 59 18.46 -12.69 4.64
N ASN A 60 19.60 -12.80 5.34
CA ASN A 60 19.63 -13.20 6.74
C ASN A 60 19.23 -12.07 7.70
N MET A 61 19.32 -10.79 7.27
CA MET A 61 18.86 -9.65 8.05
C MET A 61 17.34 -9.50 8.00
N LEU A 62 16.71 -9.88 6.88
CA LEU A 62 15.27 -9.72 6.69
C LEU A 62 14.48 -10.48 7.76
N PRO A 63 13.42 -9.87 8.32
CA PRO A 63 12.52 -10.57 9.22
C PRO A 63 11.80 -11.71 8.48
N PRO A 64 11.35 -12.77 9.17
CA PRO A 64 10.86 -14.01 8.53
C PRO A 64 9.72 -13.82 7.53
N GLN A 65 8.90 -12.78 7.74
CA GLN A 65 7.73 -12.46 6.91
C GLN A 65 8.04 -11.56 5.73
N TRP A 66 9.29 -11.11 5.60
CA TRP A 66 9.75 -10.30 4.48
C TRP A 66 10.68 -11.10 3.60
N VAL A 67 10.66 -10.81 2.30
CA VAL A 67 11.51 -11.48 1.31
C VAL A 67 11.88 -10.53 0.20
N ASP A 68 13.08 -10.66 -0.35
CA ASP A 68 13.54 -9.97 -1.54
C ASP A 68 13.88 -11.01 -2.62
N LYS A 69 12.88 -11.39 -3.41
CA LYS A 69 13.05 -12.43 -4.43
C LYS A 69 13.94 -11.92 -5.56
N GLY A 70 15.04 -12.61 -5.79
CA GLY A 70 15.99 -12.24 -6.84
C GLY A 70 16.87 -11.03 -6.51
N PHE A 71 16.79 -10.49 -5.28
CA PHE A 71 17.63 -9.39 -4.81
C PHE A 71 17.49 -8.08 -5.61
N HIS A 72 16.35 -7.87 -6.26
CA HIS A 72 16.10 -6.68 -7.05
C HIS A 72 16.02 -5.44 -6.15
N PHE A 73 15.28 -5.53 -5.05
CA PHE A 73 15.21 -4.44 -4.08
C PHE A 73 16.59 -4.13 -3.50
N TYR A 74 17.30 -5.15 -3.05
CA TYR A 74 18.67 -5.03 -2.52
C TYR A 74 19.62 -4.34 -3.49
N SER A 75 19.57 -4.71 -4.77
CA SER A 75 20.42 -4.09 -5.80
C SER A 75 20.16 -2.58 -5.93
N GLN A 76 18.90 -2.16 -5.85
CA GLN A 76 18.52 -0.74 -5.89
C GLN A 76 18.90 -0.01 -4.60
N ALA A 77 18.64 -0.62 -3.43
CA ALA A 77 19.04 -0.07 -2.14
C ALA A 77 20.56 0.16 -2.07
N ARG A 78 21.35 -0.82 -2.51
CA ARG A 78 22.80 -0.71 -2.57
C ARG A 78 23.29 0.37 -3.53
N SER A 79 22.66 0.49 -4.70
CA SER A 79 23.10 1.45 -5.73
C SER A 79 22.62 2.88 -5.47
N ARG A 80 21.41 3.05 -4.94
CA ARG A 80 20.73 4.35 -4.83
C ARG A 80 20.69 4.86 -3.40
N GLY A 81 20.64 3.97 -2.41
CA GLY A 81 20.55 4.33 -0.99
C GLY A 81 21.59 5.38 -0.59
N PRO A 82 22.90 5.16 -0.83
CA PRO A 82 23.94 6.10 -0.42
C PRO A 82 23.78 7.51 -1.00
N ALA A 83 23.31 7.63 -2.25
CA ALA A 83 23.05 8.93 -2.89
C ALA A 83 21.89 9.69 -2.23
N ASN A 84 21.06 8.99 -1.45
CA ASN A 84 19.87 9.50 -0.77
C ASN A 84 20.03 9.49 0.75
N GLY A 85 21.25 9.34 1.27
CA GLY A 85 21.53 9.35 2.71
C GLY A 85 21.31 8.03 3.44
N ILE A 86 20.89 6.96 2.74
CA ILE A 86 20.72 5.61 3.29
C ILE A 86 22.00 4.82 3.04
N ASN A 87 22.96 4.87 3.96
CA ASN A 87 24.29 4.29 3.77
C ASN A 87 24.38 2.82 4.20
N THR A 88 23.47 2.38 5.06
CA THR A 88 23.42 1.05 5.67
C THR A 88 22.01 0.46 5.62
N PRO A 89 21.84 -0.88 5.76
CA PRO A 89 20.54 -1.48 6.02
C PRO A 89 19.81 -0.89 7.23
N GLY A 90 20.53 -0.55 8.31
CA GLY A 90 19.96 0.09 9.49
C GLY A 90 19.36 1.47 9.21
N ASP A 91 20.01 2.27 8.36
CA ASP A 91 19.45 3.55 7.91
C ASP A 91 18.12 3.34 7.17
N LEU A 92 18.02 2.29 6.35
CA LEU A 92 16.79 1.99 5.60
C LEU A 92 15.64 1.62 6.54
N GLU A 93 15.89 0.75 7.52
CA GLU A 93 14.92 0.40 8.55
C GLU A 93 14.43 1.64 9.30
N LEU A 94 15.37 2.50 9.73
CA LEU A 94 15.06 3.74 10.44
C LEU A 94 14.14 4.64 9.61
N GLU A 95 14.41 4.80 8.32
CA GLU A 95 13.58 5.63 7.43
C GLU A 95 12.21 5.00 7.14
N ILE A 96 12.13 3.66 7.04
CA ILE A 96 10.85 2.94 6.94
C ILE A 96 10.00 3.16 8.21
N HIS A 97 10.61 3.15 9.39
CA HIS A 97 9.89 3.42 10.65
C HIS A 97 9.43 4.87 10.78
N LYS A 98 10.13 5.83 10.16
CA LYS A 98 9.73 7.24 10.09
C LYS A 98 8.73 7.56 8.98
N LYS A 99 8.31 6.57 8.18
CA LYS A 99 7.51 6.73 6.96
C LYS A 99 6.46 7.85 7.05
N VAL A 100 6.34 8.60 5.96
CA VAL A 100 5.34 9.66 5.81
C VAL A 100 3.96 9.05 5.62
N ALA A 101 3.88 8.03 4.77
CA ALA A 101 2.65 7.31 4.48
C ALA A 101 2.96 5.90 3.99
N GLU A 102 1.95 5.04 4.04
CA GLU A 102 1.94 3.73 3.42
C GLU A 102 0.60 3.54 2.71
N GLU A 103 0.65 3.35 1.40
CA GLU A 103 -0.52 3.46 0.53
C GLU A 103 -0.41 2.49 -0.67
N PRO A 104 -1.54 2.14 -1.31
CA PRO A 104 -1.51 1.26 -2.48
C PRO A 104 -0.89 1.97 -3.70
N GLU A 105 -0.08 1.25 -4.49
CA GLU A 105 0.58 1.78 -5.71
C GLU A 105 -0.29 1.63 -6.98
N GLY A 106 -1.60 1.39 -6.83
CA GLY A 106 -2.53 1.26 -7.95
C GLY A 106 -2.49 -0.09 -8.69
N HIS A 107 -1.60 -1.01 -8.31
CA HIS A 107 -1.65 -2.42 -8.73
C HIS A 107 -2.26 -3.30 -7.63
N PRO A 108 -2.97 -4.40 -7.98
CA PRO A 108 -3.45 -5.34 -6.98
C PRO A 108 -2.30 -5.84 -6.10
N ASN A 109 -2.49 -5.82 -4.79
CA ASN A 109 -1.52 -6.28 -3.78
C ASN A 109 -0.23 -5.46 -3.69
N ARG A 110 -0.07 -4.37 -4.46
CA ARG A 110 1.15 -3.57 -4.43
C ARG A 110 0.99 -2.34 -3.55
N TRP A 111 1.97 -2.17 -2.67
CA TRP A 111 2.02 -1.12 -1.67
C TRP A 111 3.34 -0.36 -1.77
N GLN A 112 3.28 0.91 -1.40
CA GLN A 112 4.44 1.78 -1.31
C GLN A 112 4.52 2.42 0.07
N ILE A 113 5.72 2.37 0.66
CA ILE A 113 6.07 3.11 1.87
C ILE A 113 6.82 4.36 1.41
N LEU A 114 6.25 5.53 1.68
CA LEU A 114 6.85 6.81 1.36
C LEU A 114 7.83 7.21 2.46
N LEU A 115 9.13 7.17 2.15
CA LEU A 115 10.19 7.58 3.07
C LEU A 115 10.26 9.11 3.13
N PRO A 116 10.68 9.72 4.25
CA PRO A 116 10.81 11.17 4.39
C PRO A 116 12.07 11.73 3.69
N ILE A 117 12.39 11.21 2.51
CA ILE A 117 13.52 11.62 1.66
C ILE A 117 12.96 12.06 0.32
N LEU A 118 13.25 13.29 -0.11
CA LEU A 118 12.72 13.89 -1.33
C LEU A 118 13.79 13.99 -2.42
N ASN A 119 13.40 13.78 -3.68
CA ASN A 119 14.23 14.16 -4.83
C ASN A 119 14.10 15.67 -5.13
N SER A 120 14.79 16.13 -6.18
CA SER A 120 14.73 17.53 -6.63
C SER A 120 13.37 17.99 -7.18
N LYS A 121 12.46 17.06 -7.47
CA LYS A 121 11.08 17.33 -7.92
C LYS A 121 10.07 17.33 -6.77
N GLY A 122 10.49 16.96 -5.55
CA GLY A 122 9.63 16.82 -4.39
C GLY A 122 8.94 15.46 -4.26
N ASP A 123 9.36 14.44 -5.03
CA ASP A 123 8.83 13.09 -4.87
C ASP A 123 9.54 12.38 -3.71
N ASN A 124 8.77 11.66 -2.87
CA ASN A 124 9.31 10.80 -1.83
C ASN A 124 10.02 9.58 -2.42
N LEU A 125 11.15 9.20 -1.83
CA LEU A 125 11.74 7.88 -2.06
C LEU A 125 10.77 6.82 -1.55
N ARG A 126 10.49 5.82 -2.37
CA ARG A 126 9.47 4.80 -2.12
C ARG A 126 10.12 3.43 -1.97
N VAL A 127 9.75 2.72 -0.92
CA VAL A 127 9.94 1.27 -0.79
C VAL A 127 8.69 0.61 -1.31
N VAL A 128 8.81 -0.09 -2.44
CA VAL A 128 7.70 -0.81 -3.06
C VAL A 128 7.76 -2.27 -2.67
N TYR A 129 6.61 -2.83 -2.27
CA TYR A 129 6.47 -4.23 -1.96
C TYR A 129 5.10 -4.78 -2.39
N ASP A 130 5.03 -6.10 -2.59
CA ASP A 130 3.79 -6.82 -2.85
C ASP A 130 3.35 -7.59 -1.58
N TYR A 131 2.05 -7.57 -1.27
CA TYR A 131 1.42 -8.35 -0.20
C TYR A 131 -0.02 -8.69 -0.55
N ASP A 132 -0.34 -9.98 -0.63
CA ASP A 132 -1.63 -10.49 -1.10
C ASP A 132 -2.64 -10.82 0.03
N GLY A 133 -2.28 -10.57 1.30
CA GLY A 133 -3.16 -10.78 2.46
C GLY A 133 -3.39 -12.23 2.89
N GLY A 134 -2.74 -13.19 2.25
CA GLY A 134 -2.86 -14.59 2.65
C GLY A 134 -2.24 -14.87 4.03
N LYS A 135 -2.76 -15.89 4.72
CA LYS A 135 -2.31 -16.27 6.08
C LYS A 135 -0.84 -16.67 6.17
N THR A 136 -0.27 -17.13 5.06
CA THR A 136 1.13 -17.56 4.93
C THR A 136 1.93 -16.63 4.03
N SER A 137 1.33 -15.50 3.65
CA SER A 137 1.90 -14.62 2.66
C SER A 137 2.97 -13.75 3.26
N LYS A 138 4.05 -13.63 2.50
CA LYS A 138 5.17 -12.75 2.84
C LYS A 138 4.98 -11.40 2.18
N CYS A 139 5.63 -10.41 2.75
CA CYS A 139 5.76 -9.08 2.18
C CYS A 139 7.00 -9.09 1.28
N GLU A 140 6.76 -8.98 -0.02
CA GLU A 140 7.78 -9.19 -1.04
C GLU A 140 8.32 -7.85 -1.50
N LEU A 141 9.55 -7.54 -1.13
CA LEU A 141 10.23 -6.34 -1.58
C LEU A 141 10.41 -6.39 -3.10
N VAL A 142 10.03 -5.30 -3.76
CA VAL A 142 10.07 -5.18 -5.23
C VAL A 142 11.18 -4.22 -5.66
N THR A 143 11.12 -2.97 -5.21
CA THR A 143 12.08 -1.94 -5.64
C THR A 143 12.19 -0.77 -4.67
N LEU A 144 13.29 0.00 -4.78
CA LEU A 144 13.50 1.29 -4.13
C LEU A 144 13.64 2.37 -5.21
N SER A 145 12.70 3.32 -5.27
CA SER A 145 12.65 4.33 -6.34
C SER A 145 11.89 5.60 -5.95
N PHE A 146 12.15 6.70 -6.65
CA PHE A 146 11.32 7.92 -6.61
C PHE A 146 10.15 7.82 -7.58
#